data_AF-A0A4R0R776-F1
#
_entry.id   AF-A0A4R0R776-F1
#
_cell.length_a   1.000
_cell.length_b   1.000
_cell.length_c   1.000
_cell.angle_alpha   90.00
_cell.angle_beta   90.00
_cell.angle_gamma   90.00
#
_symmetry.space_group_name_H-M   'P 1'
#
loop_
_entity.id
_entity.type
_entity.pdbx_description
1 polymer ?
#
loop_
_entity_poly.entity_id
_entity_poly.type
_entity_poly.pdbx_seq_one_letter_code
_entity_poly.pdbx_strand_id
1 'polypeptide(L)' 'MLWLKRWNFIERAKLERELWEAFEARENLEAKIEELQAWIGAAEPSEPTLADQRFRLEVWTTTLARIRKIEAMMAGKRR' A
#
# COMPACT_ATOMS: atom_id res chain seq x y z
N MET A 1 0.44 -21.66 1.23
CA MET A 1 -0.14 -21.25 2.54
C MET A 1 -0.49 -19.75 2.55
N LEU A 2 -1.58 -19.31 1.90
CA LEU A 2 -1.99 -17.90 1.88
C LEU A 2 -2.79 -17.46 3.13
N TRP A 3 -3.45 -18.42 3.80
CA TRP A 3 -4.40 -18.13 4.89
C TRP A 3 -3.73 -17.65 6.20
N LEU A 4 -2.51 -18.11 6.49
CA LEU A 4 -1.73 -17.68 7.66
C LEU A 4 -1.10 -16.28 7.48
N LYS A 5 -0.65 -15.92 6.27
CA LYS A 5 -0.09 -14.57 5.99
C LYS A 5 -1.14 -13.47 6.07
N ARG A 6 -2.40 -13.76 5.71
CA ARG A 6 -3.50 -12.78 5.75
C ARG A 6 -3.88 -12.32 7.18
N TRP A 7 -3.50 -13.10 8.19
CA TRP A 7 -3.60 -12.77 9.62
C TRP A 7 -2.30 -12.25 10.23
N ASN A 8 -1.26 -12.02 9.42
CA ASN A 8 -0.04 -11.39 9.91
C ASN A 8 -0.28 -9.88 10.08
N PHE A 9 -0.94 -9.54 11.20
CA PHE A 9 -1.21 -8.16 11.59
C PHE A 9 0.08 -7.33 11.66
N ILE A 10 1.20 -7.93 12.06
CA ILE A 10 2.51 -7.28 12.10
C ILE A 10 2.95 -6.90 10.70
N GLU A 11 2.88 -7.82 9.74
CA GLU A 11 3.29 -7.56 8.36
C GLU A 11 2.40 -6.51 7.70
N ARG A 12 1.08 -6.60 7.92
CA ARG A 12 0.16 -5.56 7.49
C ARG A 12 0.54 -4.20 8.09
N ALA A 13 0.75 -4.13 9.41
CA ALA A 13 1.10 -2.88 10.08
C ALA A 13 2.41 -2.27 9.56
N LYS A 14 3.41 -3.10 9.22
CA LYS A 14 4.65 -2.64 8.57
C LYS A 14 4.37 -2.01 7.20
N LEU A 15 3.57 -2.68 6.37
CA LEU A 15 3.24 -2.19 5.03
C LEU A 15 2.35 -0.93 5.09
N GLU A 16 1.42 -0.85 6.06
CA GLU A 16 0.65 0.36 6.32
C GLU A 16 1.59 1.51 6.74
N ARG A 17 2.55 1.23 7.64
CA ARG A 17 3.56 2.20 8.08
C ARG A 17 4.45 2.70 6.93
N GLU A 18 4.88 1.81 6.04
CA GLU A 18 5.69 2.15 4.86
C GLU A 18 5.01 3.22 3.99
N LEU A 19 3.68 3.09 3.76
CA LEU A 19 2.95 4.09 2.99
C LEU A 19 2.71 5.40 3.77
N TRP A 20 2.50 5.32 5.09
CA TRP A 20 2.43 6.51 5.94
C TRP A 20 3.75 7.28 5.98
N GLU A 21 4.89 6.60 5.99
CA GLU A 21 6.21 7.25 5.94
C GLU A 21 6.44 7.93 4.59
N ALA A 22 6.06 7.28 3.48
CA ALA A 22 6.10 7.92 2.15
C ALA A 22 5.20 9.16 2.11
N PHE A 23 4.03 9.12 2.76
CA PHE A 23 3.13 10.27 2.87
C PHE A 23 3.75 11.41 3.67
N GLU A 24 4.32 11.11 4.85
CA GLU A 24 5.02 12.07 5.70
C GLU A 24 6.21 12.71 4.96
N ALA A 25 6.91 11.93 4.13
CA ALA A 25 8.00 12.39 3.25
C ALA A 25 7.54 13.18 2.02
N ARG A 26 6.22 13.38 1.82
CA ARG A 26 5.60 14.03 0.66
C ARG A 26 5.93 13.36 -0.67
N GLU A 27 6.13 12.05 -0.66
CA GLU A 27 6.26 11.26 -1.88
C GLU A 27 4.91 11.15 -2.61
N ASN A 28 4.98 10.87 -3.92
CA ASN A 28 3.79 10.61 -4.72
C ASN A 28 3.32 9.17 -4.52
N LEU A 29 2.33 8.97 -3.65
CA LEU A 29 1.81 7.65 -3.28
C LEU A 29 1.16 6.92 -4.46
N GLU A 30 0.45 7.66 -5.32
CA GLU A 30 -0.17 7.14 -6.53
C GLU A 30 0.89 6.54 -7.46
N ALA A 31 1.97 7.27 -7.72
CA ALA A 31 3.08 6.79 -8.54
C ALA A 31 3.71 5.50 -7.96
N LYS A 32 3.92 5.42 -6.64
CA LYS A 32 4.46 4.20 -6.00
C LYS A 32 3.52 3.00 -6.17
N ILE A 33 2.21 3.21 -6.09
CA ILE A 33 1.21 2.15 -6.29
C ILE A 33 1.17 1.74 -7.76
N GLU A 34 1.22 2.68 -8.69
CA GLU A 34 1.27 2.41 -10.13
C GLU A 34 2.53 1.62 -10.53
N GLU A 35 3.69 2.00 -10.00
CA GLU A 35 4.96 1.28 -10.19
C GLU A 35 4.86 -0.16 -9.69
N LEU A 36 4.28 -0.36 -8.49
CA LEU A 36 4.06 -1.69 -7.92
C LEU A 36 3.07 -2.52 -8.76
N GLN A 37 1.99 -1.91 -9.24
CA GLN A 37 1.01 -2.55 -10.13
C GLN A 37 1.66 -2.98 -11.45
N ALA A 38 2.44 -2.09 -12.06
CA ALA A 38 3.16 -2.37 -13.30
C ALA A 38 4.15 -3.53 -13.11
N TRP A 39 4.92 -3.53 -12.01
CA TRP A 39 5.81 -4.63 -11.67
C TRP A 39 5.05 -5.96 -11.51
N ILE A 40 3.92 -5.97 -10.79
CA ILE A 40 3.09 -7.17 -10.61
C ILE A 40 2.53 -7.66 -11.95
N GLY A 41 2.16 -6.75 -12.85
CA GLY A 41 1.63 -7.07 -14.17
C GLY A 41 2.69 -7.65 -15.12
N ALA A 42 3.96 -7.25 -14.95
CA ALA A 42 5.08 -7.74 -15.73
C ALA A 42 5.75 -9.01 -15.14
N ALA A 43 5.47 -9.34 -13.88
CA ALA A 43 6.09 -10.45 -13.19
C ALA A 43 5.59 -11.81 -13.70
N GLU A 44 6.53 -12.72 -13.93
CA GLU A 44 6.24 -14.11 -14.25
C GLU A 44 5.50 -14.81 -13.10
N PRO A 45 4.59 -15.76 -13.36
CA PRO A 45 3.87 -16.47 -12.29
C PRO A 45 4.79 -17.23 -11.31
N SER A 46 6.01 -17.58 -11.74
CA SER A 46 7.02 -18.24 -10.91
C SER A 46 7.86 -17.29 -10.07
N GLU A 47 7.66 -15.97 -10.16
CA GLU A 47 8.39 -14.97 -9.40
C GLU A 47 8.19 -15.19 -7.89
N PRO A 48 9.27 -15.52 -7.13
CA PRO A 48 9.15 -15.90 -5.73
C PRO A 48 8.47 -14.87 -4.83
N THR A 49 8.63 -13.59 -5.17
CA THR A 49 8.11 -12.47 -4.35
C THR A 49 6.73 -11.97 -4.79
N LEU A 50 6.18 -12.50 -5.88
CA LEU A 50 4.93 -12.00 -6.48
C LEU A 50 3.75 -12.02 -5.51
N ALA A 51 3.65 -13.08 -4.70
CA ALA A 51 2.58 -13.18 -3.69
C ALA A 51 2.70 -12.08 -2.62
N ASP A 52 3.91 -11.74 -2.20
CA ASP A 52 4.16 -10.71 -1.19
C ASP A 52 3.96 -9.31 -1.77
N GLN A 53 4.35 -9.06 -3.03
CA GLN A 53 4.08 -7.79 -3.71
C GLN A 53 2.58 -7.57 -3.95
N ARG A 54 1.82 -8.62 -4.30
CA ARG A 54 0.35 -8.55 -4.39
C ARG A 54 -0.28 -8.20 -3.05
N PHE A 55 0.22 -8.77 -1.95
CA PHE A 55 -0.25 -8.43 -0.61
C PHE A 55 0.10 -6.99 -0.23
N ARG A 56 1.32 -6.52 -0.53
CA ARG A 56 1.71 -5.11 -0.40
C ARG A 56 0.76 -4.19 -1.15
N LEU A 57 0.44 -4.51 -2.40
CA LEU A 57 -0.48 -3.71 -3.21
C LEU A 57 -1.86 -3.60 -2.57
N GLU A 58 -2.41 -4.69 -2.04
CA GLU A 58 -3.69 -4.69 -1.31
C GLU A 58 -3.63 -3.73 -0.11
N VAL A 59 -2.61 -3.88 0.74
CA VAL A 59 -2.46 -3.06 1.95
C VAL A 59 -2.26 -1.59 1.61
N TRP A 60 -1.38 -1.28 0.66
CA TRP A 60 -1.10 0.09 0.23
C TRP A 60 -2.33 0.76 -0.39
N THR A 61 -3.07 0.07 -1.25
CA THR A 61 -4.28 0.62 -1.86
C THR A 61 -5.32 1.00 -0.80
N THR A 62 -5.52 0.14 0.21
CA THR A 62 -6.44 0.46 1.32
C THR A 62 -5.93 1.61 2.21
N THR A 63 -4.62 1.69 2.42
CA THR A 63 -4.00 2.75 3.22
C THR A 63 -4.06 4.10 2.50
N LEU A 64 -3.83 4.14 1.19
CA LEU A 64 -3.98 5.35 0.37
C LEU A 64 -5.38 5.93 0.51
N ALA A 65 -6.42 5.10 0.38
CA ALA A 65 -7.80 5.56 0.54
C ALA A 65 -8.06 6.20 1.92
N ARG A 66 -7.45 5.66 2.99
CA ARG A 66 -7.52 6.25 4.34
C ARG A 66 -6.78 7.58 4.43
N ILE A 67 -5.57 7.68 3.87
CA ILE A 67 -4.77 8.91 3.82
C ILE A 67 -5.58 10.02 3.12
N ARG A 68 -6.09 9.75 1.92
CA ARG A 68 -6.86 10.71 1.12
C ARG A 68 -8.14 11.16 1.83
N LYS A 69 -8.81 10.25 2.54
CA LYS A 69 -9.96 10.60 3.39
C LYS A 69 -9.56 11.57 4.51
N ILE A 70 -8.43 11.34 5.17
CA ILE A 70 -7.92 12.21 6.24
C ILE A 70 -7.56 13.59 5.69
N GLU A 71 -6.85 13.66 4.57
CA GLU A 71 -6.54 14.94 3.92
C GLU A 71 -7.79 15.74 3.57
N ALA A 72 -8.81 15.10 2.99
CA ALA A 72 -10.08 15.75 2.65
C ALA A 72 -10.80 16.28 3.90
N MET A 73 -10.83 15.51 4.99
CA MET A 73 -11.41 15.95 6.27
C MET A 73 -10.65 17.15 6.85
N MET A 74 -9.32 17.17 6.75
CA MET A 74 -8.48 18.27 7.23
C MET A 74 -8.62 19.53 6.38
N ALA A 75 -8.77 19.39 5.06
CA ALA A 75 -9.06 20.51 4.16
C ALA A 75 -10.44 21.13 4.44
N GLY A 76 -11.45 20.29 4.71
CA GLY A 76 -12.81 20.74 5.04
C GLY A 76 -12.92 21.49 6.37
N LYS A 77 -12.08 21.18 7.37
CA LYS A 77 -12.04 21.89 8.67
C LYS A 77 -11.34 23.25 8.64
N ARG A 78 -10.60 23.57 7.58
CA ARG A 78 -9.89 24.87 7.44
C ARG A 78 -10.74 25.95 6.75
N ARG A 79 -12.01 25.69 6.48
CA ARG A 79 -12.98 26.65 5.92
C ARG A 79 -13.93 27.17 6.98
#